data_AF-A0A8J5LDM4-F1
#
_entry.id   AF-A0A8J5LDM4-F1
#
_cell.length_a   1.000
_cell.length_b   1.000
_cell.length_c   1.000
_cell.angle_alpha   90.00
_cell.angle_beta   90.00
_cell.angle_gamma   90.00
#
_symmetry.space_group_name_H-M   'P 1'
#
loop_
_entity.id
_entity.type
_entity.pdbx_description
1 polymer ?
#
loop_
_entity_poly.entity_id
_entity_poly.type
_entity_poly.pdbx_seq_one_letter_code
_entity_poly.pdbx_strand_id
1 'polypeptide(L)'
;MATERWRRRHRAGHDNEIFTNGDQAHAAKVLKKLDLEDCFDTVICFETLNPPSSSSREYNSANIFDIIGYLSKPNPNVDLPKTSILCKSSIEAIEHTLRIANIDPQRTVSYIYE
;
A
#
# COMPACT_ATOMS: atom_id res chain seq x y z
N MET A 1 7.25 -2.42 -25.73
CA MET A 1 6.54 -3.72 -25.59
C MET A 1 5.51 -3.71 -24.44
N ALA A 2 5.85 -3.22 -23.24
CA ALA A 2 4.91 -3.12 -22.12
C ALA A 2 3.74 -2.16 -22.41
N THR A 3 4.04 -0.95 -22.88
CA THR A 3 3.06 0.08 -23.29
C THR A 3 2.11 -0.42 -24.38
N GLU A 4 2.60 -1.18 -25.36
CA GLU A 4 1.78 -1.77 -26.45
C GLU A 4 0.79 -2.82 -25.92
N ARG A 5 1.21 -3.61 -24.93
CA ARG A 5 0.39 -4.64 -24.29
C ARG A 5 -0.65 -4.01 -23.37
N TRP A 6 -0.27 -2.94 -22.67
CA TRP A 6 -1.17 -2.10 -21.88
C TRP A 6 -2.24 -1.45 -22.78
N ARG A 7 -1.85 -0.79 -23.88
CA ARG A 7 -2.79 -0.18 -24.85
C ARG A 7 -3.81 -1.16 -25.42
N ARG A 8 -3.51 -2.46 -25.45
CA ARG A 8 -4.46 -3.50 -25.85
C ARG A 8 -5.44 -3.88 -24.73
N ARG A 9 -4.98 -3.90 -23.47
CA ARG A 9 -5.84 -4.18 -22.31
C ARG A 9 -6.76 -3.02 -21.95
N HIS A 10 -6.26 -1.79 -21.98
CA HIS A 10 -7.09 -0.61 -21.78
C HIS A 10 -8.19 -0.52 -22.87
N ARG A 11 -7.90 -0.90 -24.11
CA ARG A 11 -8.92 -1.02 -25.18
C ARG A 11 -9.96 -2.12 -24.94
N ALA A 12 -9.67 -3.09 -24.08
CA ALA A 12 -10.61 -4.12 -23.68
C ALA A 12 -11.41 -3.75 -22.41
N GLY A 13 -11.27 -2.51 -21.90
CA GLY A 13 -12.03 -2.01 -20.76
C GLY A 13 -11.54 -2.52 -19.40
N HIS A 14 -10.23 -2.81 -19.28
CA HIS A 14 -9.61 -3.19 -18.01
C HIS A 14 -8.74 -2.04 -17.50
N ASP A 15 -9.12 -1.52 -16.33
CA ASP A 15 -8.30 -0.60 -15.54
C ASP A 15 -7.08 -1.36 -14.98
N ASN A 16 -5.94 -0.67 -14.87
CA ASN A 16 -4.70 -1.22 -14.36
C ASN A 16 -4.24 -0.39 -13.18
N GLU A 17 -4.21 -1.00 -12.00
CA GLU A 17 -3.86 -0.34 -10.76
C GLU A 17 -2.55 -0.91 -10.21
N ILE A 18 -1.76 -0.05 -9.57
CA ILE A 18 -0.56 -0.47 -8.86
C ILE A 18 -0.67 -0.09 -7.39
N PHE A 19 -0.40 -1.06 -6.52
CA PHE A 19 -0.35 -0.87 -5.07
C PHE A 19 1.08 -1.04 -4.55
N THR A 20 1.62 0.00 -3.91
CA THR A 20 2.98 0.03 -3.33
C THR A 20 2.99 0.56 -1.90
N ASN A 21 3.88 0.03 -1.07
CA ASN A 21 4.13 0.56 0.28
C ASN A 21 5.01 1.82 0.26
N GLY A 22 5.64 2.12 -0.88
CA GLY A 22 6.45 3.33 -1.04
C GLY A 22 5.58 4.58 -1.11
N ASP A 23 6.21 5.72 -0.85
CA ASP A 23 5.60 7.03 -1.01
C ASP A 23 5.34 7.38 -2.49
N GLN A 24 4.49 8.40 -2.70
CA GLN A 24 4.14 8.89 -4.03
C GLN A 24 5.36 9.31 -4.87
N ALA A 25 6.37 9.94 -4.26
CA ALA A 25 7.55 10.41 -4.97
C ALA A 25 8.42 9.23 -5.45
N HIS A 26 8.55 8.19 -4.62
CA HIS A 26 9.21 6.95 -4.94
C HIS A 26 8.50 6.22 -6.07
N ALA A 27 7.17 6.09 -5.98
CA ALA A 27 6.35 5.44 -7.00
C ALA A 27 6.52 6.15 -8.36
N ALA A 28 6.36 7.47 -8.41
CA ALA A 28 6.53 8.26 -9.63
C ALA A 28 7.94 8.11 -10.23
N LYS A 29 8.99 8.16 -9.39
CA LYS A 29 10.37 8.00 -9.83
C LYS A 29 10.62 6.63 -10.47
N VAL A 30 10.07 5.56 -9.91
CA VAL A 30 10.25 4.20 -10.43
C VAL A 30 9.47 4.03 -11.74
N LEU A 31 8.21 4.47 -11.80
CA LEU A 31 7.41 4.42 -13.03
C LEU A 31 8.07 5.17 -14.17
N LYS A 32 8.63 6.35 -13.90
CA LYS A 32 9.41 7.13 -14.87
C LYS A 32 10.64 6.40 -15.40
N LYS A 33 11.42 5.82 -14.49
CA LYS A 33 12.64 5.09 -14.85
C LYS A 33 12.36 3.85 -15.69
N LEU A 34 11.17 3.27 -15.55
CA LEU A 34 10.75 2.07 -16.28
C LEU A 34 9.92 2.37 -17.53
N ASP A 35 9.63 3.65 -17.81
CA ASP A 35 8.74 4.08 -18.91
C ASP A 35 7.33 3.45 -18.79
N LEU A 36 6.77 3.49 -17.56
CA LEU A 36 5.47 2.94 -17.20
C LEU A 36 4.50 3.98 -16.61
N GLU A 37 4.82 5.27 -16.72
CA GLU A 37 4.01 6.36 -16.13
C GLU A 37 2.59 6.41 -16.69
N ASP A 38 2.37 5.96 -17.94
CA ASP A 38 1.07 5.91 -18.62
C ASP A 38 0.43 4.52 -18.61
N CYS A 39 1.03 3.54 -17.91
CA CYS A 39 0.57 2.15 -17.91
C CYS A 39 -0.38 1.80 -16.75
N PHE A 40 -0.69 2.75 -15.88
CA PHE A 40 -1.56 2.54 -14.73
C PHE A 40 -2.55 3.69 -14.60
N ASP A 41 -3.82 3.33 -14.46
CA ASP A 41 -4.94 4.27 -14.29
C ASP A 41 -4.99 4.82 -12.86
N THR A 42 -4.57 3.98 -11.89
CA THR A 42 -4.50 4.37 -10.47
C THR A 42 -3.19 3.90 -9.83
N VAL A 43 -2.52 4.81 -9.11
CA VAL A 43 -1.37 4.52 -8.26
C VAL A 43 -1.79 4.66 -6.80
N ILE A 44 -1.87 3.53 -6.09
CA ILE A 44 -2.16 3.47 -4.65
C ILE A 44 -0.83 3.34 -3.92
N CYS A 45 -0.44 4.40 -3.21
CA CYS A 45 0.82 4.49 -2.47
C CYS A 45 0.57 4.72 -0.97
N PHE A 46 1.64 4.88 -0.19
CA PHE A 46 1.55 5.06 1.26
C PHE A 46 0.57 6.17 1.66
N GLU A 47 0.69 7.36 1.06
CA GLU A 47 -0.15 8.52 1.36
C GLU A 47 -1.61 8.31 0.93
N THR A 48 -1.84 7.55 -0.14
CA THR A 48 -3.19 7.19 -0.59
C THR A 48 -3.89 6.33 0.45
N LEU A 49 -3.16 5.38 1.04
CA LEU A 49 -3.72 4.41 1.97
C LEU A 49 -3.76 4.93 3.42
N ASN A 50 -2.86 5.87 3.75
CA ASN A 50 -2.67 6.46 5.07
C ASN A 50 -2.71 7.99 4.98
N PRO A 51 -3.86 8.59 4.64
CA PRO A 51 -3.97 10.04 4.58
C PRO A 51 -3.64 10.64 5.95
N PRO A 52 -2.94 11.80 5.99
CA PRO A 52 -2.60 12.44 7.26
C PRO A 52 -3.90 12.77 8.00
N SER A 53 -4.04 12.27 9.23
CA SER A 53 -5.19 12.61 10.06
C SER A 53 -5.18 14.11 10.37
N SER A 54 -6.34 14.75 10.36
CA SER A 54 -6.49 16.18 10.72
C SER A 54 -6.04 16.50 12.15
N SER A 55 -5.76 15.49 12.98
CA SER A 55 -5.26 15.57 14.35
C SER A 55 -3.75 15.31 14.51
N SER A 56 -3.00 15.08 13.43
CA SER A 56 -1.61 14.57 13.47
C SER A 56 -0.51 15.60 13.80
N ARG A 57 -0.85 16.82 14.21
CA ARG A 57 0.18 17.81 14.59
C ARG A 57 0.67 17.70 16.04
N GLU A 58 0.08 16.82 16.85
CA GLU A 58 0.62 16.53 18.17
C GLU A 58 1.45 15.24 18.15
N TYR A 59 2.72 15.38 17.77
CA TYR A 59 3.75 14.38 18.09
C TYR A 59 3.99 14.41 19.61
N ASN A 60 3.03 13.90 20.39
CA ASN A 60 3.25 13.63 21.80
C ASN A 60 4.25 12.48 21.90
N SER A 61 5.44 12.76 22.46
CA SER A 61 6.50 11.78 22.71
C SER A 61 6.06 10.58 23.54
N ALA A 62 4.89 10.67 24.20
CA ALA A 62 4.23 9.60 24.93
C ALA A 62 3.71 8.44 24.04
N ASN A 63 3.61 8.63 22.72
CA ASN A 63 3.10 7.61 21.79
C ASN A 63 4.19 6.83 21.03
N ILE A 64 5.47 7.06 21.33
CA ILE A 64 6.57 6.29 20.71
C ILE A 64 6.61 4.92 21.37
N PHE A 65 6.29 3.88 20.60
CA PHE A 65 6.34 2.50 21.07
C PHE A 65 7.79 2.07 21.33
N ASP A 66 8.11 1.71 22.58
CA ASP A 66 9.43 1.20 22.96
C ASP A 66 9.61 -0.25 22.51
N ILE A 67 10.09 -0.40 21.27
CA ILE A 67 10.39 -1.70 20.66
C ILE A 67 11.48 -2.43 21.46
N ILE A 68 12.45 -1.72 22.04
CA ILE A 68 13.57 -2.35 22.75
C ILE A 68 13.09 -2.96 24.07
N GLY A 69 12.33 -2.19 24.85
CA GLY A 69 11.68 -2.69 26.06
C GLY A 69 10.69 -3.82 25.76
N TYR A 70 9.99 -3.75 24.63
CA TYR A 70 9.10 -4.82 24.18
C TYR A 70 9.82 -6.13 23.89
N LEU A 71 10.89 -6.09 23.07
CA LEU A 71 11.68 -7.27 22.69
C LEU A 71 12.46 -7.87 23.86
N SER A 72 12.70 -7.11 24.92
CA SER A 72 13.38 -7.58 26.14
C SER A 72 12.49 -8.43 27.05
N LYS A 73 11.18 -8.56 26.75
CA LYS A 73 10.26 -9.38 27.55
C LYS A 73 10.51 -10.88 27.31
N PRO A 74 10.52 -11.72 28.37
CA PRO A 74 10.85 -13.15 28.26
C PRO A 74 9.77 -14.00 27.57
N ASN A 75 8.61 -13.42 27.24
CA ASN A 75 7.47 -14.16 26.69
C ASN A 75 7.31 -13.79 25.19
N PRO A 76 7.66 -14.69 24.26
CA PRO A 76 7.71 -14.39 22.83
C PRO A 76 6.34 -14.26 22.15
N ASN A 77 5.25 -14.62 22.85
CA ASN A 77 3.88 -14.63 22.30
C ASN A 77 3.03 -13.41 22.70
N VAL A 78 3.66 -12.27 23.00
CA VAL A 78 2.91 -11.02 23.14
C VAL A 78 2.66 -10.48 21.72
N ASP A 79 1.43 -10.06 21.43
CA ASP A 79 1.10 -9.38 20.16
C ASP A 79 1.61 -7.95 20.19
N LEU A 80 2.21 -7.49 19.08
CA LEU A 80 2.53 -6.08 18.92
C LEU A 80 1.24 -5.25 18.93
N PRO A 81 1.28 -4.01 19.46
CA PRO A 81 0.14 -3.12 19.33
C PRO A 81 -0.20 -2.92 17.85
N LYS A 82 -1.48 -3.04 17.51
CA LYS A 82 -1.96 -2.78 16.16
C LYS A 82 -1.64 -1.33 15.78
N THR A 83 -0.90 -1.16 14.70
CA THR A 83 -0.65 0.17 14.13
C THR A 83 -1.86 0.60 13.30
N SER A 84 -2.16 1.90 13.27
CA SER A 84 -3.16 2.44 12.33
C SER A 84 -2.64 2.52 10.89
N ILE A 85 -1.38 2.13 10.64
CA ILE A 85 -0.77 2.14 9.32
C ILE A 85 -1.22 0.91 8.56
N LEU A 86 -1.82 1.13 7.40
CA LEU A 86 -2.15 0.11 6.43
C LEU A 86 -1.02 0.01 5.41
N CYS A 87 -0.47 -1.19 5.22
CA CYS A 87 0.53 -1.47 4.19
C CYS A 87 0.57 -2.98 3.88
N LYS A 88 1.17 -3.38 2.75
CA LYS A 88 1.43 -4.80 2.45
C LYS A 88 2.35 -5.42 3.50
N SER A 89 2.17 -6.70 3.87
CA SER A 89 1.26 -7.70 3.29
C SER A 89 -0.10 -7.84 3.99
N SER A 90 -0.52 -6.85 4.80
CA SER A 90 -1.80 -6.94 5.54
C SER A 90 -3.01 -7.12 4.61
N ILE A 91 -3.91 -8.01 5.03
CA ILE A 91 -5.19 -8.25 4.34
C ILE A 91 -6.04 -6.98 4.37
N GLU A 92 -6.07 -6.26 5.49
CA GLU A 92 -6.78 -5.01 5.64
C GLU A 92 -6.29 -3.95 4.63
N ALA A 93 -4.98 -3.89 4.38
CA ALA A 93 -4.40 -3.00 3.38
C ALA A 93 -4.81 -3.38 1.95
N ILE A 94 -4.87 -4.69 1.65
CA ILE A 94 -5.33 -5.21 0.35
C ILE A 94 -6.82 -4.89 0.17
N GLU A 95 -7.67 -5.18 1.15
CA GLU A 95 -9.10 -4.86 1.06
C GLU A 95 -9.36 -3.37 0.88
N HIS A 96 -8.60 -2.52 1.58
CA HIS A 96 -8.74 -1.07 1.44
C HIS A 96 -8.30 -0.58 0.05
N THR A 97 -7.24 -1.19 -0.50
CA THR A 97 -6.78 -0.94 -1.87
C THR A 97 -7.88 -1.29 -2.89
N LEU A 98 -8.53 -2.45 -2.74
CA LEU A 98 -9.63 -2.86 -3.64
C LEU A 98 -10.81 -1.91 -3.59
N ARG A 99 -11.15 -1.39 -2.40
CA ARG A 99 -12.17 -0.35 -2.24
C ARG A 99 -11.81 0.95 -2.95
N ILE A 100 -10.57 1.43 -2.78
CA ILE A 100 -10.08 2.65 -3.44
C ILE A 100 -10.10 2.51 -4.96
N ALA A 101 -9.70 1.35 -5.47
CA ALA A 101 -9.67 1.04 -6.90
C ALA A 101 -11.03 0.65 -7.50
N ASN A 102 -12.10 0.53 -6.69
CA ASN A 102 -13.40 0.04 -7.12
C ASN A 102 -13.33 -1.35 -7.81
N ILE A 103 -12.45 -2.23 -7.33
CA ILE A 103 -12.26 -3.59 -7.85
C ILE A 103 -13.15 -4.55 -7.06
N ASP A 104 -13.83 -5.46 -7.77
CA ASP A 104 -14.56 -6.57 -7.17
C ASP A 104 -13.61 -7.57 -6.48
N PRO A 105 -13.65 -7.72 -5.15
CA PRO A 105 -12.79 -8.66 -4.44
C PRO A 105 -12.97 -10.11 -4.90
N GLN A 106 -14.16 -10.50 -5.36
CA GLN A 106 -14.42 -11.87 -5.83
C GLN A 106 -13.72 -12.19 -7.16
N ARG A 107 -13.25 -11.16 -7.87
CA ARG A 107 -12.49 -11.28 -9.12
C ARG A 107 -11.00 -11.00 -8.94
N THR A 108 -10.54 -10.87 -7.70
CA THR A 108 -9.15 -10.54 -7.36
C THR A 108 -8.39 -11.77 -6.90
N VAL A 109 -7.18 -11.97 -7.42
CA VAL A 109 -6.23 -12.96 -6.91
C VAL A 109 -5.08 -12.22 -6.22
N SER A 110 -4.88 -12.46 -4.93
CA SER A 110 -3.72 -11.95 -4.18
C SER A 110 -2.71 -13.06 -3.95
N TYR A 111 -1.44 -12.77 -4.24
CA TYR A 111 -0.32 -13.66 -3.92
C TYR A 111 0.42 -13.07 -2.72
N ILE A 112 0.28 -13.72 -1.57
CA ILE A 112 1.05 -13.41 -0.36
C ILE A 112 2.14 -14.46 -0.27
N TYR A 113 3.40 -14.03 -0.32
CA TYR A 113 4.55 -14.89 -0.05
C TYR A 113 4.87 -14.75 1.44
N GLU A 114 4.84 -15.87 2.16
CA GLU A 114 5.28 -15.98 3.57
C GLU A 114 6.80 -16.17 3.66
#